data_AF-A0A418KKG7-F1
#
_entry.id   AF-A0A418KKG7-F1
#
_cell.length_a   1.000
_cell.length_b   1.000
_cell.length_c   1.000
_cell.angle_alpha   90.00
_cell.angle_beta   90.00
_cell.angle_gamma   90.00
#
_symmetry.space_group_name_H-M   'P 1'
#
loop_
_entity.id
_entity.type
_entity.pdbx_description
1 polymer ?
#
loop_
_entity_poly.entity_id
_entity_poly.type
_entity_poly.pdbx_seq_one_letter_code
_entity_poly.pdbx_strand_id
1 'polypeptide(L)'
;MPDHDDAPGRRRLLPLLDAHRGGRSAMTCRYRCADACAHEAPNTSDNAYFGDIVEAAVSRRGLLRGGAAAAAVVVGAGAPGT
;
A
#
# COMPACT_ATOMS: atom_id res chain seq x y z
N MET A 1 -17.77 -21.52 13.75
CA MET A 1 -17.64 -20.60 12.60
C MET A 1 -17.91 -19.21 13.16
N PRO A 2 -17.00 -18.23 13.09
CA PRO A 2 -17.33 -16.91 13.60
C PRO A 2 -18.36 -16.28 12.66
N ASP A 3 -19.49 -15.91 13.23
CA ASP A 3 -20.51 -15.11 12.58
C ASP A 3 -19.93 -13.76 12.17
N HIS A 4 -20.27 -13.36 10.96
CA HIS A 4 -19.75 -12.19 10.29
C HIS A 4 -20.84 -11.14 10.27
N ASP A 5 -20.77 -10.16 11.19
CA ASP A 5 -21.62 -8.98 11.16
C ASP A 5 -21.37 -8.19 9.86
N ASP A 6 -22.36 -8.19 8.98
CA ASP A 6 -22.38 -7.49 7.70
C ASP A 6 -22.90 -6.07 7.92
N ALA A 7 -21.99 -5.12 8.19
CA ALA A 7 -22.30 -3.71 8.24
C ALA A 7 -22.17 -3.08 6.84
N PRO A 8 -23.22 -2.44 6.29
CA PRO A 8 -23.18 -1.86 4.95
C PRO A 8 -22.30 -0.61 4.96
N GLY A 9 -21.14 -0.68 4.30
CA GLY A 9 -20.30 0.49 4.06
C GLY A 9 -18.79 0.24 3.93
N ARG A 10 -18.28 -0.92 4.35
CA ARG A 10 -16.86 -1.27 4.15
C ARG A 10 -16.78 -2.50 3.25
N ARG A 11 -16.23 -2.33 2.04
CA ARG A 11 -15.95 -3.46 1.14
C ARG A 11 -15.14 -4.48 1.92
N ARG A 12 -15.67 -5.69 2.10
CA ARG A 12 -14.97 -6.79 2.76
C ARG A 12 -13.71 -7.07 1.96
N LEU A 13 -12.56 -6.71 2.52
CA LEU A 13 -11.27 -7.05 1.92
C LEU A 13 -11.16 -8.57 1.93
N LEU A 14 -10.76 -9.14 0.79
CA LEU A 14 -10.46 -10.57 0.73
C LEU A 14 -9.40 -10.88 1.79
N PRO A 15 -9.49 -12.03 2.50
CA PRO A 15 -8.52 -12.43 3.53
C PRO A 15 -7.11 -12.76 2.97
N LEU A 16 -6.83 -12.28 1.77
CA LEU A 16 -5.55 -12.35 1.07
C LEU A 16 -4.85 -10.98 1.01
N LEU A 17 -5.60 -9.88 1.15
CA LEU A 17 -5.09 -8.52 0.91
C LEU A 17 -4.46 -7.89 2.16
N ASP A 18 -4.82 -8.38 3.35
CA ASP A 18 -4.28 -7.88 4.62
C ASP A 18 -3.10 -8.70 5.16
N ALA A 19 -2.77 -9.83 4.52
CA ALA A 19 -1.92 -10.83 5.17
C ALA A 19 -0.46 -10.40 5.33
N HIS A 20 0.09 -9.55 4.44
CA HIS A 20 1.41 -8.93 4.60
C HIS A 20 1.66 -7.85 3.53
N ARG A 21 2.12 -6.66 3.95
CA ARG A 21 2.47 -5.53 3.05
C ARG A 21 3.76 -5.75 2.23
N GLY A 22 4.23 -6.98 2.09
CA GLY A 22 5.45 -7.34 1.36
C GLY A 22 5.17 -8.34 0.23
N GLY A 23 6.11 -8.48 -0.71
CA GLY A 23 6.01 -9.44 -1.82
C GLY A 23 6.15 -10.91 -1.43
N ARG A 24 6.05 -11.25 -0.14
CA ARG A 24 6.23 -12.60 0.41
C ARG A 24 5.09 -12.91 1.38
N SER A 25 4.70 -14.19 1.47
CA SER A 25 3.77 -14.65 2.50
C SER A 25 4.41 -14.63 3.88
N ALA A 26 3.60 -14.51 4.93
CA ALA A 26 4.05 -14.55 6.32
C ALA A 26 4.87 -15.80 6.67
N MET A 27 4.42 -16.96 6.18
CA MET A 27 5.14 -18.22 6.36
C MET A 27 6.55 -18.17 5.74
N THR A 28 6.70 -17.48 4.60
CA THR A 28 8.03 -17.32 3.99
C THR A 28 8.94 -16.47 4.88
N CYS A 29 8.44 -15.37 5.46
CA CYS A 29 9.22 -14.54 6.38
C CYS A 29 9.65 -15.32 7.63
N ARG A 30 8.69 -16.02 8.24
CA ARG A 30 8.92 -16.82 9.46
C ARG A 30 9.99 -17.91 9.26
N TYR A 31 9.91 -18.66 8.17
CA TYR A 31 10.83 -19.78 7.95
C TYR A 31 12.15 -19.40 7.25
N ARG A 32 12.21 -18.27 6.53
CA ARG A 32 13.42 -17.86 5.81
C ARG A 32 14.34 -16.96 6.64
N CYS A 33 13.77 -15.99 7.35
CA CYS A 33 14.54 -14.97 8.07
C CYS A 33 14.01 -14.71 9.48
N ALA A 34 13.19 -15.62 10.03
CA ALA A 34 12.64 -15.50 11.39
C ALA A 34 11.97 -14.15 11.65
N ASP A 35 11.17 -13.67 10.68
CA ASP A 35 10.42 -12.42 10.79
C ASP A 35 11.31 -11.18 11.04
N ALA A 36 12.58 -11.22 10.60
CA ALA A 36 13.53 -10.11 10.73
C ALA A 36 13.07 -8.78 10.11
N CYS A 37 12.08 -8.78 9.23
CA CYS A 37 11.51 -7.55 8.66
C CYS A 37 10.18 -7.12 9.32
N ALA A 38 9.62 -7.93 10.22
CA ALA A 38 8.30 -7.73 10.82
C ALA A 38 8.45 -7.43 12.33
N HIS A 39 9.12 -6.32 12.64
CA HIS A 39 9.29 -5.81 13.99
C HIS A 39 9.00 -4.30 14.01
N GLU A 40 8.81 -3.76 15.20
CA GLU A 40 8.64 -2.31 15.41
C GLU A 40 9.87 -1.54 14.91
N ALA A 41 9.68 -0.29 14.47
CA ALA A 41 10.80 0.52 14.02
C ALA A 41 11.86 0.67 15.14
N PRO A 42 13.15 0.37 14.87
CA PRO A 42 14.17 0.37 15.92
C PRO A 42 14.55 1.77 16.41
N ASN A 43 14.10 2.82 15.73
CA ASN A 43 14.35 4.20 16.11
C ASN A 43 13.39 4.60 17.24
N THR A 44 13.93 4.87 18.42
CA THR A 44 13.17 5.24 19.63
C THR A 44 13.16 6.74 19.90
N SER A 45 13.71 7.56 19.00
CA SER A 45 13.66 9.02 19.15
C SER A 45 12.22 9.54 19.02
N ASP A 46 11.97 10.72 19.59
CA ASP A 46 10.66 11.40 19.53
C ASP A 46 10.38 12.07 18.17
N ASN A 47 11.20 11.80 17.16
CA ASN A 47 11.01 12.32 15.82
C ASN A 47 9.80 11.65 15.16
N ALA A 48 9.10 12.37 14.28
CA ALA A 48 8.03 11.79 13.48
C ALA A 48 8.55 10.60 12.64
N TYR A 49 7.77 9.53 12.57
CA TYR A 49 8.11 8.36 11.77
C TYR A 49 8.11 8.73 10.28
N PHE A 50 9.19 8.40 9.57
CA PHE A 50 9.34 8.75 8.16
C PHE A 50 8.21 8.22 7.28
N GLY A 51 7.68 7.03 7.59
CA GLY A 51 6.54 6.46 6.86
C GLY A 51 5.30 7.36 6.92
N ASP A 52 5.03 7.96 8.09
CA ASP A 52 3.88 8.85 8.28
C ASP A 52 4.07 10.17 7.53
N ILE A 53 5.30 10.70 7.50
CA ILE A 53 5.64 11.91 6.73
C ILE A 53 5.39 11.66 5.23
N VAL A 54 5.85 10.51 4.71
CA VAL A 54 5.65 10.14 3.30
C VAL A 54 4.18 9.91 3.00
N GLU A 55 3.45 9.20 3.86
CA GLU A 55 2.02 8.93 3.69
C GLU A 55 1.18 10.21 3.71
N ALA A 56 1.54 11.18 4.56
CA ALA A 56 0.90 12.49 4.60
C ALA A 56 1.16 13.30 3.31
N ALA A 57 2.34 13.19 2.72
CA ALA A 57 2.71 13.90 1.50
C ALA A 57 2.19 13.21 0.22
N VAL A 58 2.19 11.88 0.18
CA VAL A 58 1.96 11.09 -1.03
C VAL A 58 1.09 9.88 -0.71
N SER A 59 -0.09 9.83 -1.33
CA SER A 59 -0.94 8.64 -1.29
C SER A 59 -0.83 7.82 -2.58
N ARG A 60 -0.90 6.49 -2.46
CA ARG A 60 -0.93 5.57 -3.61
C ARG A 60 -2.05 5.93 -4.60
N ARG A 61 -3.23 6.30 -4.10
CA ARG A 61 -4.38 6.68 -4.94
C ARG A 61 -4.15 8.02 -5.65
N GLY A 62 -3.57 8.99 -4.94
CA GLY A 62 -3.18 10.27 -5.53
C GLY A 62 -2.19 10.08 -6.67
N LEU A 63 -1.16 9.26 -6.45
CA LEU A 63 -0.17 8.93 -7.47
C LEU A 63 -0.79 8.28 -8.71
N LEU A 64 -1.67 7.29 -8.52
CA LEU A 64 -2.34 6.61 -9.63
C LEU A 64 -3.26 7.55 -10.42
N ARG A 65 -4.03 8.40 -9.74
CA ARG A 65 -4.93 9.37 -10.40
C ARG A 65 -4.15 10.47 -11.12
N GLY A 66 -3.14 11.03 -10.46
CA GLY A 66 -2.28 12.05 -11.05
C GLY A 66 -1.51 11.53 -12.25
N GLY A 67 -0.94 10.32 -12.15
CA GLY A 67 -0.27 9.65 -13.26
C GLY A 67 -1.21 9.37 -14.43
N ALA A 68 -2.42 8.86 -14.18
CA ALA A 68 -3.42 8.64 -15.23
C ALA A 68 -3.85 9.95 -15.90
N ALA A 69 -4.05 11.02 -15.13
CA ALA A 69 -4.38 12.34 -15.68
C ALA A 69 -3.25 12.91 -16.54
N ALA A 70 -2.00 12.82 -16.07
CA ALA A 70 -0.83 13.25 -16.83
C ALA A 70 -0.68 12.45 -18.14
N ALA A 71 -0.85 11.12 -18.08
CA ALA A 71 -0.84 10.28 -19.27
C ALA A 71 -1.95 10.65 -20.26
N ALA A 72 -3.17 10.93 -19.77
CA ALA A 72 -4.28 11.38 -20.61
C ALA A 72 -3.99 12.73 -21.29
N VAL A 73 -3.32 13.66 -20.59
CA VAL A 73 -2.88 14.93 -21.19
C VAL A 73 -1.84 14.67 -22.29
N VAL A 74 -0.84 13.82 -22.05
CA VAL A 74 0.19 13.50 -23.06
C VAL A 74 -0.42 12.83 -24.30
N VAL A 75 -1.35 11.89 -24.12
CA VAL A 75 -2.05 11.22 -25.23
C VAL A 75 -3.00 12.19 -25.95
N GLY A 76 -3.76 13.00 -25.21
CA GLY A 76 -4.74 13.94 -25.73
C GLY A 76 -4.14 15.19 -26.39
N ALA A 77 -2.91 15.58 -26.03
CA ALA A 77 -2.16 16.66 -26.67
C ALA A 77 -1.59 16.28 -28.05
N GLY A 78 -1.81 15.03 -28.50
CA GLY A 78 -1.34 14.54 -29.79
C GLY A 78 0.15 14.26 -29.77
N ALA A 79 0.53 12.99 -29.64
CA ALA A 79 1.73 12.55 -30.33
C ALA A 79 1.51 12.86 -31.82
N PRO A 80 2.33 13.70 -32.48
CA PRO A 80 2.21 13.89 -33.91
C PRO A 80 2.39 12.51 -34.55
N GLY A 81 1.31 11.99 -35.13
CA GLY A 81 1.37 10.79 -35.94
C GLY A 81 2.31 11.06 -37.10
N THR A 82 3.44 10.36 -37.09
CA THR A 82 4.26 10.08 -38.26
C THR A 82 4.41 8.58 -38.35
#